data_AF-A0A9Q4CSE8-F1
#
_entry.id   AF-A0A9Q4CSE8-F1
#
_cell.length_a   1.000
_cell.length_b   1.000
_cell.length_c   1.000
_cell.angle_alpha   90.00
_cell.angle_beta   90.00
_cell.angle_gamma   90.00
#
_symmetry.space_group_name_H-M   'P 1'
#
loop_
_entity.id
_entity.type
_entity.pdbx_description
1 polymer ?
#
loop_
_entity_poly.entity_id
_entity_poly.type
_entity_poly.pdbx_seq_one_letter_code
_entity_poly.pdbx_strand_id
1 'polypeptide(L)'
;MNILTKIVSGICIVILTGLLLTLHLYGGLKDNYRVLKDKYDQQLAVNHLTRTAFMAGHRIALSNIRAKQAEEAEHINVKTIIKTELKESECAAAPVPDGVTGGLQQYERDIRARAVSTGSGASSR
;
A
#
# COMPACT_ATOMS: atom_id res chain seq x y z
N MET A 1 -28.16 20.56 83.67
CA MET A 1 -28.05 19.31 82.87
C MET A 1 -27.37 18.24 83.70
N ASN A 2 -27.90 17.02 83.73
CA ASN A 2 -27.26 15.90 84.44
C ASN A 2 -26.08 15.33 83.62
N ILE A 3 -25.20 14.56 84.26
CA ILE A 3 -23.99 13.99 83.65
C ILE A 3 -24.35 13.11 82.43
N LEU A 4 -25.45 12.38 82.51
CA LEU A 4 -25.95 11.52 81.43
C LEU A 4 -26.30 12.32 80.16
N THR A 5 -26.96 13.48 80.28
CA THR A 5 -27.29 14.33 79.13
C THR A 5 -26.04 14.84 78.41
N LYS A 6 -24.97 15.14 79.16
CA LYS A 6 -23.69 15.59 78.59
C LYS A 6 -23.00 14.47 77.80
N ILE A 7 -23.00 13.24 78.33
CA ILE A 7 -22.40 12.08 77.65
C ILE A 7 -23.16 11.76 76.36
N VAL A 8 -24.48 11.69 76.41
CA VAL A 8 -25.33 11.42 75.23
C VAL A 8 -25.16 12.50 74.17
N SER A 9 -25.12 13.78 74.57
CA SER A 9 -24.87 14.89 73.66
C SER A 9 -23.51 14.78 72.96
N GLY A 10 -22.45 14.39 73.68
CA GLY A 10 -21.13 14.19 73.11
C GLY A 10 -21.09 13.07 72.07
N ILE A 11 -21.72 11.93 72.38
CA ILE A 11 -21.80 10.79 71.47
C ILE A 11 -22.55 11.16 70.19
N CYS A 12 -23.68 11.88 70.29
CA CYS A 12 -24.42 12.35 69.13
C CYS A 12 -23.57 13.23 68.21
N ILE A 13 -22.77 14.14 68.77
CA ILE A 13 -21.91 15.02 67.98
C ILE A 13 -20.84 14.21 67.23
N VAL A 14 -20.22 13.22 67.89
CA VAL A 14 -19.22 12.35 67.26
C VAL A 14 -19.83 11.53 66.12
N ILE A 15 -21.03 10.99 66.31
CA ILE A 15 -21.73 10.22 65.28
C ILE A 15 -22.09 11.10 64.08
N LEU A 16 -22.66 12.28 64.33
CA LEU A 16 -23.07 13.21 63.27
C LEU A 16 -21.87 13.71 62.46
N THR A 17 -20.77 14.03 63.13
CA THR A 17 -19.54 14.47 62.46
C THR A 17 -18.93 13.33 61.62
N GLY A 18 -18.89 12.10 62.14
CA GLY A 18 -18.45 10.93 61.39
C GLY A 18 -19.31 10.65 60.15
N LEU A 19 -20.64 10.75 60.26
CA LEU A 19 -21.57 10.60 59.13
C LEU A 19 -21.34 11.65 58.05
N LEU A 20 -21.20 12.93 58.44
CA LEU A 20 -20.94 14.02 57.50
C LEU A 20 -19.61 13.84 56.75
N LEU A 21 -18.55 13.45 57.47
CA LEU A 21 -17.24 13.17 56.87
C LEU A 21 -17.33 12.02 55.86
N THR A 22 -18.01 10.94 56.23
CA THR A 22 -18.19 9.77 55.36
C THR A 22 -18.97 10.13 54.10
N LEU A 23 -20.04 10.92 54.24
CA LEU A 23 -20.84 11.40 53.11
C LEU A 23 -20.01 12.27 52.16
N HIS A 24 -19.19 13.18 52.71
CA HIS A 24 -18.32 14.05 51.92
C HIS A 24 -17.24 13.26 51.17
N LEU A 25 -16.57 12.31 51.83
CA LEU A 25 -15.58 11.43 51.19
C LEU A 25 -16.22 10.56 50.10
N TYR A 26 -17.40 10.00 50.37
CA TYR A 26 -18.12 9.18 49.40
C TYR A 26 -18.51 9.99 48.16
N GLY A 27 -18.96 11.24 48.34
CA GLY A 27 -19.25 12.15 47.23
C GLY A 27 -18.02 12.36 46.34
N GLY A 28 -16.90 12.76 46.93
CA GLY A 28 -15.66 12.96 46.18
C GLY A 28 -15.15 11.69 45.49
N LEU A 29 -15.26 10.52 46.15
CA LEU A 29 -14.87 9.25 45.55
C LEU A 29 -15.77 8.85 44.37
N LYS A 30 -17.08 9.07 44.48
CA LYS A 30 -18.05 8.79 43.43
C LYS A 30 -17.81 9.65 42.19
N ASP A 31 -17.52 10.93 42.37
CA ASP A 31 -17.25 11.84 41.26
C ASP A 31 -15.96 11.47 40.54
N ASN A 32 -14.89 11.17 41.30
CA ASN A 32 -13.63 10.69 40.73
C ASN A 32 -13.80 9.38 39.96
N TYR A 33 -14.57 8.43 40.52
CA TYR A 33 -14.90 7.19 39.83
C TYR A 33 -15.65 7.43 38.52
N ARG A 34 -16.64 8.34 38.50
CA ARG A 34 -17.37 8.68 37.27
C ARG A 34 -16.45 9.25 36.20
N VAL A 35 -15.58 10.21 36.57
CA VAL A 35 -14.64 10.81 35.62
C VAL A 35 -13.65 9.78 35.08
N LEU A 36 -13.12 8.91 35.96
CA LEU A 36 -12.20 7.87 35.54
C LEU A 36 -12.88 6.85 34.62
N LYS A 37 -14.12 6.48 34.93
CA LYS A 37 -14.91 5.58 34.10
C LYS A 37 -15.21 6.18 32.73
N ASP A 38 -15.61 7.44 32.67
CA ASP A 38 -15.88 8.14 31.41
C ASP A 38 -14.63 8.17 30.51
N LYS A 39 -13.47 8.51 31.07
CA LYS A 39 -12.19 8.46 30.35
C LYS A 39 -11.83 7.05 29.88
N TYR A 40 -12.07 6.05 30.72
CA TYR A 40 -11.83 4.65 30.37
C TYR A 40 -12.72 4.21 29.21
N ASP A 41 -14.02 4.50 29.26
CA ASP A 41 -14.99 4.15 28.23
C ASP A 41 -14.65 4.86 26.91
N GLN A 42 -14.25 6.14 26.95
CA GLN A 42 -13.77 6.89 25.80
C GLN A 42 -12.51 6.25 25.19
N GLN A 43 -11.54 5.87 26.02
CA GLN A 43 -10.31 5.24 25.56
C GLN A 43 -10.55 3.84 24.97
N LEU A 44 -11.48 3.08 25.56
CA LEU A 44 -11.90 1.78 25.05
C LEU A 44 -12.53 1.93 23.66
N ALA A 45 -13.40 2.92 23.46
CA ALA A 45 -14.02 3.21 22.18
C ALA A 45 -12.99 3.60 21.11
N VAL A 46 -12.04 4.49 21.45
CA VAL A 46 -10.96 4.89 20.53
C VAL A 46 -10.06 3.72 20.16
N ASN A 47 -9.69 2.87 21.12
CA ASN A 47 -8.85 1.70 20.87
C ASN A 47 -9.57 0.69 19.96
N HIS A 48 -10.85 0.44 20.22
CA HIS A 48 -11.67 -0.43 19.36
C HIS A 48 -11.77 0.11 17.93
N LEU A 49 -12.04 1.41 17.77
CA LEU A 49 -12.13 2.05 16.46
C LEU A 49 -10.78 1.99 15.73
N THR A 50 -9.69 2.29 16.42
CA THR A 50 -8.33 2.25 15.86
C THR A 50 -7.97 0.84 15.39
N ARG A 51 -8.23 -0.17 16.22
CA ARG A 51 -8.00 -1.58 15.85
C ARG A 51 -8.83 -1.98 14.63
N THR A 52 -10.09 -1.55 14.58
CA THR A 52 -10.99 -1.87 13.46
C THR A 52 -10.51 -1.21 12.17
N ALA A 53 -10.15 0.07 12.22
CA ALA A 53 -9.61 0.81 11.08
C ALA A 53 -8.29 0.20 10.58
N PHE A 54 -7.38 -0.16 11.48
CA PHE A 54 -6.14 -0.84 11.14
C PHE A 54 -6.41 -2.17 10.42
N MET A 55 -7.29 -3.02 10.96
CA MET A 55 -7.61 -4.30 10.34
C MET A 55 -8.29 -4.14 8.97
N ALA A 56 -9.15 -3.14 8.80
CA ALA A 56 -9.76 -2.83 7.52
C ALA A 56 -8.71 -2.38 6.50
N GLY A 57 -7.86 -1.41 6.87
CA GLY A 57 -6.77 -0.93 6.01
C GLY A 57 -5.79 -2.05 5.63
N HIS A 58 -5.43 -2.91 6.59
CA HIS A 58 -4.57 -4.06 6.36
C HIS A 58 -5.18 -5.04 5.34
N ARG A 59 -6.49 -5.34 5.47
CA ARG A 59 -7.20 -6.21 4.51
C ARG A 59 -7.26 -5.59 3.11
N ILE A 60 -7.53 -4.29 3.00
CA ILE A 60 -7.54 -3.56 1.72
C ILE A 60 -6.17 -3.61 1.07
N ALA A 61 -5.10 -3.33 1.83
CA ALA A 61 -3.73 -3.37 1.32
C ALA A 61 -3.36 -4.77 0.80
N LEU A 62 -3.67 -5.83 1.55
CA LEU A 62 -3.48 -7.22 1.12
C LEU A 62 -4.26 -7.54 -0.16
N SER A 63 -5.51 -7.09 -0.26
CA SER A 63 -6.33 -7.28 -1.46
C SER A 63 -5.72 -6.59 -2.68
N ASN A 64 -5.26 -5.35 -2.52
CA ASN A 64 -4.64 -4.58 -3.60
C ASN A 64 -3.32 -5.21 -4.07
N ILE A 65 -2.49 -5.70 -3.14
CA ILE A 65 -1.26 -6.43 -3.49
C ILE A 65 -1.58 -7.67 -4.32
N ARG A 66 -2.58 -8.46 -3.89
CA ARG A 66 -2.98 -9.67 -4.63
C ARG A 66 -3.56 -9.35 -6.01
N ALA A 67 -4.38 -8.31 -6.12
CA ALA A 67 -4.92 -7.87 -7.40
C ALA A 67 -3.79 -7.46 -8.36
N LYS A 68 -2.80 -6.71 -7.87
CA LYS A 68 -1.64 -6.30 -8.67
C LYS A 68 -0.77 -7.48 -9.10
N GLN A 69 -0.59 -8.47 -8.23
CA GLN A 69 0.12 -9.71 -8.58
C GLN A 69 -0.62 -10.50 -9.66
N ALA A 70 -1.95 -10.55 -9.62
CA ALA A 70 -2.74 -11.19 -10.66
C ALA A 70 -2.64 -10.45 -11.99
N GLU A 71 -2.73 -9.11 -11.99
CA GLU A 71 -2.54 -8.26 -13.17
C GLU A 71 -1.14 -8.46 -13.78
N GLU A 72 -0.09 -8.51 -12.95
CA GLU A 72 1.28 -8.75 -13.41
C GLU A 72 1.44 -10.14 -14.04
N ALA A 73 0.81 -11.17 -13.46
CA ALA A 73 0.81 -12.53 -14.01
C ALA A 73 0.08 -12.58 -15.37
N GLU A 74 -1.06 -11.91 -15.51
CA GLU A 74 -1.78 -11.81 -16.78
C GLU A 74 -0.95 -11.05 -17.83
N HIS A 75 -0.33 -9.94 -17.45
CA HIS A 75 0.53 -9.17 -18.35
C HIS A 75 1.72 -9.99 -18.85
N ILE A 76 2.36 -10.78 -17.98
CA ILE A 76 3.44 -11.70 -18.36
C ILE A 76 2.91 -12.76 -19.33
N ASN A 77 1.74 -13.33 -19.08
CA ASN A 77 1.13 -14.33 -19.94
C ASN A 77 0.83 -13.76 -21.34
N VAL A 78 0.13 -12.62 -21.42
CA VAL A 78 -0.17 -11.93 -22.69
C VAL A 78 1.11 -11.60 -23.46
N LYS A 79 2.13 -11.04 -22.78
CA LYS A 79 3.43 -10.77 -23.39
C LYS A 79 4.10 -12.03 -23.94
N THR A 80 3.96 -13.14 -23.25
CA THR A 80 4.52 -14.44 -23.67
C THR A 80 3.81 -14.95 -24.90
N ILE A 81 2.48 -14.98 -24.90
CA ILE A 81 1.65 -15.37 -26.05
C ILE A 81 2.02 -14.53 -27.28
N ILE A 82 2.11 -13.21 -27.13
CA ILE A 82 2.52 -12.32 -28.25
C ILE A 82 3.92 -12.70 -28.75
N LYS A 83 4.87 -12.95 -27.85
CA LYS A 83 6.23 -13.31 -28.24
C LYS A 83 6.31 -14.66 -28.94
N THR A 84 5.51 -15.65 -28.55
CA THR A 84 5.56 -16.99 -29.15
C THR A 84 4.74 -17.05 -30.43
N GLU A 85 3.48 -16.62 -30.37
CA GLU A 85 2.54 -16.75 -31.49
C GLU A 85 2.87 -15.78 -32.62
N LEU A 86 3.16 -14.51 -32.36
CA LEU A 86 3.38 -13.53 -33.44
C LEU A 86 4.83 -13.51 -33.95
N LYS A 87 5.83 -13.76 -33.09
CA LYS A 87 7.24 -13.64 -33.48
C LYS A 87 7.76 -14.86 -34.25
N GLU A 88 7.22 -16.05 -34.00
CA GLU A 88 7.62 -17.27 -34.72
C GLU A 88 6.79 -17.52 -35.98
N SER A 89 5.53 -17.06 -36.04
CA SER A 89 4.65 -17.34 -37.19
C SER A 89 4.65 -16.27 -38.30
N GLU A 90 4.83 -14.97 -37.99
CA GLU A 90 4.82 -13.88 -38.99
C GLU A 90 6.20 -13.26 -39.28
N CYS A 91 7.15 -13.35 -38.35
CA CYS A 91 8.49 -12.78 -38.49
C CYS A 91 9.59 -13.81 -38.74
N ALA A 92 9.23 -15.06 -39.06
CA ALA A 92 10.19 -16.00 -39.62
C ALA A 92 10.78 -15.36 -40.88
N ALA A 93 12.11 -15.25 -40.94
CA ALA A 93 12.82 -14.65 -42.06
C ALA A 93 12.29 -15.25 -43.36
N ALA A 94 11.48 -14.48 -44.11
CA ALA A 94 11.02 -14.90 -45.40
C ALA A 94 12.27 -15.15 -46.25
N PRO A 95 12.49 -16.37 -46.77
CA PRO A 95 13.67 -16.65 -47.57
C PRO A 95 13.67 -15.67 -48.74
N VAL A 96 14.70 -14.83 -48.80
CA VAL A 96 14.91 -13.92 -49.92
C VAL A 96 15.20 -14.81 -51.13
N PRO A 97 14.42 -14.74 -52.22
CA PRO A 97 14.64 -15.60 -53.38
C PRO A 97 16.07 -15.43 -53.91
N ASP A 98 16.75 -16.56 -54.20
CA ASP A 98 18.18 -16.58 -54.58
C ASP A 98 18.51 -15.69 -55.79
N GLY A 99 17.53 -15.44 -56.67
CA GLY A 99 17.68 -14.54 -57.81
C GLY A 99 17.79 -13.06 -57.44
N VAL A 100 17.23 -12.64 -56.30
CA VAL A 100 17.25 -11.25 -55.84
C VAL A 100 18.63 -10.89 -55.28
N THR A 101 19.24 -11.78 -54.50
CA THR A 101 20.61 -11.61 -53.99
C THR A 101 21.63 -11.66 -55.13
N GLY A 102 21.47 -12.60 -56.07
CA GLY A 102 22.30 -12.66 -57.29
C GLY A 102 22.17 -11.42 -58.16
N GLY A 103 20.95 -10.91 -58.35
CA GLY A 103 20.68 -9.67 -59.09
C GLY A 103 21.27 -8.43 -58.42
N LEU A 104 21.18 -8.31 -57.10
CA LEU A 104 21.80 -7.21 -56.35
C LEU A 104 23.33 -7.26 -56.42
N GLN A 105 23.93 -8.45 -56.27
CA GLN A 105 25.38 -8.62 -56.41
C GLN A 105 25.85 -8.30 -57.84
N GLN A 106 25.07 -8.67 -58.85
CA GLN A 106 25.34 -8.30 -60.24
C GLN A 106 25.30 -6.78 -60.43
N TYR A 107 24.27 -6.12 -59.91
CA TYR A 107 24.12 -4.67 -59.98
C TYR A 107 25.24 -3.92 -59.26
N GLU A 108 25.67 -4.41 -58.09
CA GLU A 108 26.83 -3.89 -57.36
C GLU A 108 28.12 -3.99 -58.18
N ARG A 109 28.36 -5.16 -58.80
CA ARG A 109 29.52 -5.38 -59.69
C ARG A 109 29.50 -4.43 -60.89
N ASP A 110 28.34 -4.21 -61.51
CA ASP A 110 28.19 -3.31 -62.66
C ASP A 110 28.37 -1.83 -62.28
N ILE A 111 27.92 -1.41 -61.09
CA ILE A 111 28.23 -0.07 -60.57
C ILE A 111 29.74 0.09 -60.36
N ARG A 112 30.37 -0.89 -59.72
CA ARG A 112 31.81 -0.86 -59.45
C ARG A 112 32.63 -0.82 -60.73
N ALA A 113 32.26 -1.62 -61.74
CA ALA A 113 32.92 -1.63 -63.04
C ALA A 113 32.82 -0.27 -63.76
N ARG A 114 31.64 0.37 -63.73
CA ARG A 114 31.43 1.70 -64.30
C ARG A 114 32.16 2.81 -63.53
N ALA A 115 32.23 2.70 -62.21
CA ALA A 115 32.99 3.62 -61.38
C ALA A 115 34.50 3.55 -61.69
N VAL A 116 35.03 2.34 -61.92
CA VAL A 116 36.44 2.14 -62.31
C VAL A 116 36.70 2.61 -63.75
N SER A 117 35.77 2.42 -64.69
CA SER A 117 35.94 2.89 -66.07
C SER A 117 35.91 4.42 -66.21
N THR A 118 35.32 5.13 -65.25
CA THR A 118 35.29 6.60 -65.24
C THR A 118 36.60 7.22 -64.72
N GLY A 119 37.54 6.40 -64.22
CA GLY A 119 38.85 6.84 -63.71
C GLY A 119 40.02 6.81 -64.70
N SER A 120 39.88 6.22 -65.90
CA SER A 120 40.98 6.15 -66.90
C SER A 120 40.86 7.17 -68.04
N GLY A 121 40.06 8.21 -67.85
CA GLY A 121 39.78 9.23 -68.86
C GLY A 121 40.30 10.63 -68.53
N ALA A 122 41.45 10.78 -67.88
CA ALA A 122 42.18 12.07 -67.84
C ALA A 122 43.65 11.89 -67.41
N SER A 123 44.53 11.67 -68.38
CA SER A 123 45.89 12.24 -68.33
C SER A 123 46.38 12.47 -69.74
N SER A 124 45.98 13.61 -70.30
CA SER A 124 46.66 14.27 -71.40
C SER A 124 47.89 15.01 -70.87
N ARG A 125 49.07 14.39 -70.99
CA ARG A 125 50.35 15.07 -71.27
C ARG A 125 51.47 14.08 -71.59
#